data_AF-A0A838JXD9-F1
#
_entry.id   AF-A0A838JXD9-F1
#
_cell.length_a   1.000
_cell.length_b   1.000
_cell.length_c   1.000
_cell.angle_alpha   90.00
_cell.angle_beta   90.00
_cell.angle_gamma   90.00
#
_symmetry.space_group_name_H-M   'P 1'
#
loop_
_entity.id
_entity.type
_entity.pdbx_description
1 polymer ?
#
loop_
_entity_poly.entity_id
_entity_poly.type
_entity_poly.pdbx_seq_one_letter_code
_entity_poly.pdbx_strand_id
1 'polypeptide(L)'
;FVVLEEGVDLDDDLKGRIKSSIKENASPRHVPNEIFAVPDIPKTLNGKKLEVPVKKILSGTEPEKAASKESLSNPESLDRFVELSRQI
;
A
#
# COMPACT_ATOMS: atom_id res chain seq x y z
N PHE A 1 2.35 1.53 2.79
CA PHE A 1 2.07 0.12 2.46
C PHE A 1 3.38 -0.57 2.13
N VAL A 2 3.58 -1.78 2.61
CA VAL A 2 4.76 -2.61 2.34
C VAL A 2 4.32 -3.99 1.89
N VAL A 3 5.08 -4.58 0.96
CA VAL A 3 4.99 -5.99 0.62
C VAL A 3 6.19 -6.66 1.28
N LEU A 4 5.94 -7.69 2.07
CA LEU A 4 6.97 -8.39 2.83
C LEU A 4 7.48 -9.57 2.00
N GLU A 5 8.69 -10.01 2.32
CA GLU A 5 9.19 -11.29 1.82
C GLU A 5 8.44 -12.46 2.47
N GLU A 6 8.51 -13.62 1.84
CA GLU A 6 7.84 -14.83 2.35
C GLU A 6 8.36 -15.20 3.75
N GLY A 7 7.45 -15.50 4.67
CA GLY A 7 7.78 -15.85 6.05
C GLY A 7 8.14 -14.68 6.96
N VAL A 8 8.02 -13.43 6.49
CA VAL A 8 8.24 -12.23 7.30
C VAL A 8 6.91 -11.61 7.69
N ASP A 9 6.72 -11.36 8.99
CA ASP A 9 5.59 -10.64 9.55
C ASP A 9 5.93 -9.17 9.83
N LEU A 10 4.94 -8.29 9.71
CA LEU A 10 5.09 -6.87 10.08
C LEU A 10 4.83 -6.67 11.58
N ASP A 11 5.82 -7.04 12.38
CA ASP A 11 5.83 -6.80 13.82
C ASP A 11 6.33 -5.38 14.19
N ASP A 12 6.35 -5.07 15.49
CA ASP A 12 6.75 -3.75 15.97
C ASP A 12 8.26 -3.49 15.87
N ASP A 13 9.10 -4.54 15.91
CA ASP A 13 10.54 -4.43 15.66
C ASP A 13 10.79 -3.97 14.21
N LEU A 14 10.19 -4.66 13.25
CA LEU A 14 10.32 -4.35 11.84
C LEU A 14 9.77 -2.96 11.52
N LYS A 15 8.61 -2.58 12.08
CA LYS A 15 8.09 -1.20 11.94
C LYS A 15 9.07 -0.18 12.51
N GLY A 16 9.68 -0.44 13.66
CA GLY A 16 10.69 0.42 14.28
C GLY A 16 11.92 0.61 13.40
N ARG A 17 12.41 -0.48 12.81
CA ARG A 17 13.54 -0.48 11.86
C ARG A 17 13.22 0.30 10.59
N ILE A 18 12.03 0.11 10.00
CA ILE A 18 11.58 0.88 8.82
C ILE A 18 11.53 2.37 9.14
N LYS A 19 10.88 2.76 10.25
CA LYS A 19 10.75 4.18 10.65
C LYS A 19 12.12 4.82 10.89
N SER A 20 13.04 4.11 11.55
CA SER A 20 14.39 4.60 11.83
C SER A 20 15.19 4.78 10.53
N SER A 21 15.17 3.78 9.65
CA SER A 21 15.86 3.86 8.35
C SER A 21 15.37 5.03 7.48
N ILE A 22 14.05 5.27 7.42
CA ILE A 22 13.49 6.42 6.68
C ILE A 22 13.93 7.75 7.30
N LYS A 23 13.94 7.83 8.63
CA LYS A 23 14.36 9.04 9.34
C LYS A 23 15.82 9.39 9.06
N GLU A 24 16.69 8.38 9.07
CA GLU A 24 18.14 8.52 8.87
C GLU A 24 18.50 8.84 7.42
N ASN A 25 17.88 8.14 6.46
CA ASN A 25 18.22 8.27 5.04
C ASN A 25 17.45 9.38 4.31
N ALA A 26 16.38 9.90 4.90
CA ALA A 26 15.60 11.00 4.34
C ALA A 26 15.44 12.14 5.35
N SER A 27 14.37 12.12 6.15
CA SER A 27 14.18 13.07 7.26
C SER A 27 13.02 12.64 8.17
N PRO A 28 12.89 13.21 9.39
CA PRO A 28 11.74 12.96 10.25
C PRO A 28 10.37 13.25 9.60
N ARG A 29 10.30 14.18 8.63
CA ARG A 29 9.05 14.51 7.92
C ARG A 29 8.60 13.41 6.95
N HIS A 30 9.48 12.49 6.58
CA HIS A 30 9.17 11.37 5.68
C HIS A 30 8.72 10.12 6.44
N VAL A 31 8.83 10.12 7.77
CA VAL A 31 8.44 8.95 8.58
C VAL A 31 6.92 8.80 8.54
N PRO A 32 6.40 7.63 8.11
CA PRO A 32 4.96 7.41 8.03
C PRO A 32 4.35 7.29 9.44
N ASN A 33 3.12 7.78 9.60
CA ASN A 33 2.34 7.56 10.81
C ASN A 33 2.08 6.05 11.00
N GLU A 34 1.48 5.44 9.97
CA GLU A 34 1.05 4.05 9.95
C GLU A 34 1.77 3.25 8.84
N ILE A 35 2.02 1.98 9.10
CA ILE A 35 2.61 1.03 8.15
C ILE A 35 1.71 -0.20 8.10
N PHE A 36 1.16 -0.49 6.92
CA PHE A 36 0.32 -1.66 6.67
C PHE A 36 1.03 -2.61 5.71
N ALA A 37 1.05 -3.89 6.07
CA ALA A 37 1.42 -4.97 5.18
C ALA A 37 0.27 -5.26 4.20
N VAL A 38 0.62 -5.45 2.94
CA VAL A 38 -0.30 -5.82 1.87
C VAL A 38 0.32 -6.94 1.03
N PRO A 39 -0.48 -7.84 0.45
CA PRO A 39 0.05 -8.96 -0.33
C PRO A 39 0.74 -8.49 -1.63
N ASP A 40 0.25 -7.41 -2.25
CA ASP A 40 0.88 -6.80 -3.42
C ASP A 40 0.49 -5.32 -3.56
N ILE A 41 1.25 -4.58 -4.37
CA ILE A 41 0.95 -3.20 -4.78
C ILE A 41 0.24 -3.21 -6.14
N PRO A 42 -0.94 -2.57 -6.27
CA PRO A 42 -1.66 -2.49 -7.53
C PRO A 42 -0.84 -1.81 -8.62
N LYS A 43 -0.76 -2.46 -9.79
CA LYS A 43 0.04 -2.03 -10.94
C LYS A 43 -0.77 -2.12 -12.23
N THR A 44 -0.48 -1.24 -13.17
CA THR A 44 -1.03 -1.32 -14.52
C THR A 44 -0.45 -2.53 -15.28
N LEU A 45 -1.00 -2.85 -16.44
CA LEU A 45 -0.43 -3.83 -17.37
C LEU A 45 1.05 -3.54 -17.70
N ASN A 46 1.45 -2.26 -17.72
CA ASN A 46 2.83 -1.83 -17.97
C ASN A 46 3.66 -1.67 -16.68
N GLY A 47 3.17 -2.19 -15.54
CA GLY A 47 3.91 -2.22 -14.27
C GLY A 47 3.95 -0.91 -13.48
N LYS A 48 3.25 0.16 -13.92
CA LYS A 48 3.20 1.42 -13.17
C LYS A 48 2.33 1.26 -11.92
N LYS A 49 2.80 1.73 -10.76
CA LYS A 49 2.04 1.70 -9.49
C LYS A 49 0.80 2.60 -9.56
N LEU A 50 -0.31 2.16 -8.98
CA LEU A 50 -1.58 2.91 -8.95
C LEU A 50 -1.74 3.73 -7.66
N GLU A 51 -0.87 4.70 -7.43
CA GLU A 51 -0.93 5.52 -6.20
C GLU A 51 -2.24 6.33 -6.09
N VAL A 52 -2.67 6.98 -7.18
CA VAL A 52 -3.87 7.81 -7.19
C VAL A 52 -5.16 6.98 -7.01
N PRO A 53 -5.37 5.86 -7.73
CA PRO A 53 -6.51 4.99 -7.48
C PRO A 53 -6.55 4.44 -6.05
N VAL A 54 -5.42 3.99 -5.51
CA VAL A 54 -5.34 3.54 -4.11
C VAL A 54 -5.79 4.64 -3.15
N LYS A 55 -5.30 5.86 -3.33
CA LYS A 55 -5.73 7.01 -2.50
C LYS A 55 -7.24 7.25 -2.59
N LYS A 56 -7.85 7.16 -3.79
CA LYS A 56 -9.30 7.31 -3.96
C LYS A 56 -10.09 6.24 -3.20
N ILE A 57 -9.65 4.98 -3.26
CA ILE A 57 -10.29 3.87 -2.55
C ILE A 57 -10.26 4.08 -1.04
N LEU A 58 -9.09 4.45 -0.51
CA LEU A 58 -8.93 4.77 0.91
C LEU A 58 -9.73 6.01 1.34
N SER A 59 -10.15 6.86 0.40
CA SER A 59 -11.04 8.01 0.65
C SER A 59 -12.52 7.67 0.46
N GLY A 60 -12.88 6.39 0.31
CA GLY A 60 -14.27 5.94 0.17
C GLY A 60 -14.79 5.85 -1.28
N THR A 61 -13.94 6.03 -2.29
CA THR A 61 -14.36 5.79 -3.69
C THR A 61 -14.45 4.29 -3.96
N GLU A 62 -15.53 3.86 -4.62
CA GLU A 62 -15.66 2.47 -5.04
C GLU A 62 -14.51 2.06 -5.99
N PRO A 63 -13.95 0.85 -5.84
CA PRO A 63 -12.76 0.42 -6.60
C PRO A 63 -12.96 0.50 -8.12
N GLU A 64 -14.15 0.14 -8.61
CA GLU A 64 -14.50 0.18 -10.04
C GLU A 64 -14.55 1.60 -10.61
N LYS A 65 -14.80 2.61 -9.76
CA LYS A 65 -14.72 4.04 -10.12
C LYS A 65 -13.31 4.60 -9.97
N ALA A 66 -12.47 3.96 -9.16
CA ALA A 66 -11.10 4.38 -8.92
C ALA A 66 -10.13 3.90 -10.00
N ALA A 67 -10.32 2.68 -10.52
CA ALA A 67 -9.56 2.11 -11.63
C ALA A 67 -10.34 1.01 -12.37
N SER A 68 -10.10 0.89 -13.68
CA SER A 68 -10.63 -0.22 -14.49
C SER A 68 -9.82 -1.49 -14.24
N LYS A 69 -10.45 -2.58 -13.77
CA LYS A 69 -9.78 -3.86 -13.48
C LYS A 69 -8.99 -4.41 -14.67
N GLU A 70 -9.50 -4.24 -15.89
CA GLU A 70 -8.86 -4.68 -17.14
C GLU A 70 -7.53 -3.98 -17.44
N SER A 71 -7.28 -2.83 -16.80
CA SER A 71 -6.04 -2.07 -16.97
C SER A 71 -4.94 -2.45 -15.97
N LEU A 72 -5.23 -3.37 -15.04
CA LEU A 72 -4.29 -3.84 -14.02
C LEU A 72 -3.68 -5.19 -14.40
N SER A 73 -2.41 -5.37 -14.07
CA SER A 73 -1.74 -6.69 -14.17
C SER A 73 -2.07 -7.60 -12.99
N ASN A 74 -2.51 -7.04 -11.87
CA ASN A 74 -2.82 -7.74 -10.62
C ASN A 74 -4.10 -7.16 -9.98
N PRO A 75 -5.29 -7.31 -10.61
CA PRO A 75 -6.52 -6.65 -10.16
C PRO A 75 -6.94 -6.99 -8.71
N GLU A 76 -6.66 -8.20 -8.24
CA GLU A 76 -6.99 -8.66 -6.87
C GLU A 76 -6.22 -7.90 -5.78
N SER A 77 -5.09 -7.26 -6.13
CA SER A 77 -4.34 -6.43 -5.19
C SER A 77 -5.15 -5.25 -4.64
N LEU A 78 -6.23 -4.83 -5.32
CA LEU A 78 -7.11 -3.76 -4.86
C LEU A 78 -7.94 -4.16 -3.63
N ASP A 79 -8.24 -5.45 -3.44
CA ASP A 79 -9.18 -5.91 -2.42
C ASP A 79 -8.70 -5.56 -1.01
N ARG A 80 -7.40 -5.72 -0.75
CA ARG A 80 -6.81 -5.34 0.54
C ARG A 80 -6.96 -3.86 0.86
N PHE A 81 -6.93 -2.98 -0.14
CA PHE A 81 -7.11 -1.54 0.05
C PHE A 81 -8.58 -1.18 0.30
N VAL A 82 -9.51 -1.93 -0.27
CA VAL A 82 -10.96 -1.80 0.00
C VAL A 82 -11.28 -2.25 1.42
N GLU A 83 -10.63 -3.30 1.93
CA GLU A 83 -10.76 -3.69 3.33
C GLU A 83 -10.20 -2.62 4.26
N LEU A 84 -8.99 -2.13 3.97
CA LEU A 84 -8.33 -1.10 4.77
C LEU A 84 -9.14 0.19 4.82
N SER A 85 -9.80 0.60 3.74
CA SER A 85 -10.64 1.81 3.71
C SER A 85 -11.85 1.77 4.64
N ARG A 86 -12.18 0.60 5.20
CA ARG A 86 -13.22 0.43 6.22
C ARG A 86 -12.66 0.45 7.65
N GLN A 87 -11.34 0.35 7.80
CA GLN A 87 -10.65 0.29 9.09
C GLN A 87 -10.03 1.64 9.48
N ILE A 88 -9.83 2.54 8.53
CA ILE A 88 -9.24 3.88 8.70
C ILE A 88 -10.25 4.96 8.31
#